data_AF-A0A846TZP8-F1
#
_entry.id   AF-A0A846TZP8-F1
#
_cell.length_a   1.000
_cell.length_b   1.000
_cell.length_c   1.000
_cell.angle_alpha   90.00
_cell.angle_beta   90.00
_cell.angle_gamma   90.00
#
_symmetry.space_group_name_H-M   'P 1'
#
loop_
_entity.id
_entity.type
_entity.pdbx_description
1 polymer ?
#
loop_
_entity_poly.entity_id
_entity_poly.type
_entity_poly.pdbx_seq_one_letter_code
_entity_poly.pdbx_strand_id
1 'polypeptide(L)' 'MADEIEKAMKNAKASLELSGFKVEDYHTELVRMLLTGEMTNEEFLKEAKRLAQEKGGDSK' A
#
# COMPACT_ATOMS: atom_id res chain seq x y z
N MET A 1 10.49 -15.29 -7.89
CA MET A 1 10.20 -14.56 -6.63
C MET A 1 9.76 -13.14 -6.90
N ALA A 2 10.57 -12.29 -7.54
CA ALA A 2 10.16 -10.92 -7.92
C ALA A 2 8.88 -10.90 -8.78
N ASP A 3 8.80 -11.76 -9.80
CA ASP A 3 7.66 -11.82 -10.72
C ASP A 3 6.34 -12.26 -10.05
N GLU A 4 6.41 -13.11 -9.02
CA GLU A 4 5.23 -13.59 -8.30
C GLU A 4 4.67 -12.50 -7.37
N ILE A 5 5.57 -11.75 -6.72
CA ILE A 5 5.21 -10.59 -5.89
C ILE A 5 4.55 -9.52 -6.75
N GLU A 6 5.15 -9.17 -7.89
CA GLU A 6 4.59 -8.16 -8.78
C GLU A 6 3.22 -8.57 -9.33
N LYS A 7 3.05 -9.85 -9.69
CA LYS A 7 1.75 -10.40 -10.12
C LYS A 7 0.71 -10.35 -9.01
N ALA A 8 1.08 -10.73 -7.78
CA ALA A 8 0.19 -10.66 -6.62
C ALA A 8 -0.23 -9.21 -6.32
N MET A 9 0.71 -8.26 -6.37
CA MET A 9 0.44 -6.85 -6.17
C MET A 9 -0.47 -6.26 -7.26
N LYS A 10 -0.26 -6.61 -8.53
CA LYS A 10 -1.15 -6.19 -9.63
C LYS A 10 -2.58 -6.70 -9.43
N ASN A 11 -2.73 -7.97 -9.04
CA ASN A 11 -4.05 -8.55 -8.75
C ASN A 11 -4.73 -7.89 -7.55
N ALA A 12 -3.98 -7.65 -6.46
CA ALA A 12 -4.49 -6.97 -5.29
C ALA A 12 -4.93 -5.53 -5.61
N LYS A 13 -4.11 -4.79 -6.37
CA LYS A 13 -4.45 -3.44 -6.87
C LYS A 13 -5.75 -3.46 -7.66
N ALA A 14 -5.87 -4.34 -8.66
CA ALA A 14 -7.07 -4.45 -9.48
C ALA A 14 -8.31 -4.79 -8.64
N SER A 15 -8.19 -5.71 -7.67
CA SER A 15 -9.31 -6.07 -6.78
C SER A 15 -9.79 -4.88 -5.92
N LEU A 16 -8.85 -4.06 -5.44
CA LEU A 16 -9.17 -2.87 -4.64
C LEU A 16 -9.81 -1.78 -5.51
N GLU A 17 -9.30 -1.57 -6.72
CA GLU A 17 -9.85 -0.60 -7.68
C GLU A 17 -11.26 -0.99 -8.14
N LEU A 18 -11.53 -2.28 -8.37
CA LEU A 18 -12.88 -2.79 -8.62
C LEU A 18 -13.84 -2.55 -7.45
N SER A 19 -13.31 -2.49 -6.23
CA SER A 19 -14.09 -2.20 -5.02
C SER A 19 -14.28 -0.68 -4.79
N GLY A 20 -13.82 0.15 -5.73
CA GLY A 20 -13.95 1.62 -5.67
C GLY A 20 -12.82 2.33 -4.94
N PHE A 21 -11.77 1.62 -4.51
CA PHE A 21 -10.62 2.24 -3.87
C PHE A 21 -9.60 2.71 -4.91
N LYS A 22 -9.10 3.94 -4.78
CA LYS A 22 -8.02 4.43 -5.65
C LYS A 22 -6.66 4.04 -5.06
N VAL A 23 -5.98 3.10 -5.72
CA VAL A 23 -4.62 2.68 -5.34
C VAL A 23 -3.59 3.52 -6.08
N GLU A 24 -3.13 4.59 -5.42
CA GLU A 24 -2.03 5.42 -5.90
C GLU A 24 -0.66 4.73 -5.80
N ASP A 25 0.31 5.21 -6.58
CA ASP A 25 1.64 4.59 -6.70
C ASP A 25 2.38 4.51 -5.36
N TYR A 26 2.23 5.52 -4.49
CA TYR A 26 2.85 5.52 -3.17
C TYR A 26 2.36 4.36 -2.26
N HIS A 27 1.09 3.92 -2.41
CA HIS A 27 0.60 2.74 -1.66
C HIS A 27 1.31 1.48 -2.13
N THR A 28 1.54 1.39 -3.45
CA THR A 28 2.16 0.23 -4.09
C THR A 28 3.62 0.13 -3.67
N GLU A 29 4.35 1.25 -3.67
CA GLU A 29 5.74 1.31 -3.20
C GLU A 29 5.88 0.97 -1.70
N LEU A 30 4.96 1.41 -0.86
CA LEU A 30 4.95 1.05 0.57
C LEU A 30 4.84 -0.46 0.79
N VAL A 31 3.93 -1.11 0.08
CA VAL A 31 3.76 -2.57 0.16
C VAL A 31 4.97 -3.28 -0.45
N ARG A 32 5.55 -2.74 -1.54
CA ARG A 32 6.76 -3.29 -2.16
C ARG A 32 7.92 -3.31 -1.19
N MET A 33 8.23 -2.19 -0.54
CA MET A 33 9.35 -2.07 0.40
C MET A 33 9.21 -3.03 1.59
N LEU A 34 7.99 -3.25 2.08
CA LEU A 34 7.72 -4.26 3.11
C LEU A 34 8.02 -5.67 2.61
N LEU A 35 7.58 -6.01 1.40
CA LEU A 35 7.77 -7.35 0.81
C LEU A 35 9.22 -7.63 0.40
N THR A 36 9.99 -6.61 0.04
CA THR A 36 11.42 -6.74 -0.29
C THR A 36 12.33 -6.67 0.93
N GLY A 37 11.78 -6.35 2.12
CA GLY A 37 12.55 -6.20 3.35
C GLY A 37 13.35 -4.89 3.44
N GLU A 38 13.08 -3.94 2.54
CA GLU A 38 13.63 -2.57 2.60
C GLU A 38 12.98 -1.73 3.71
N MET A 39 11.85 -2.20 4.26
CA MET A 39 11.12 -1.58 5.35
C MET A 39 10.66 -2.64 6.36
N THR A 40 10.71 -2.29 7.64
CA THR A 40 10.16 -3.14 8.70
C THR A 40 8.64 -3.02 8.79
N ASN A 41 7.99 -4.03 9.40
CA ASN A 41 6.55 -3.98 9.65
C ASN A 41 6.14 -2.78 10.53
N GLU A 42 6.97 -2.37 11.49
CA GLU A 42 6.70 -1.21 12.35
C GLU A 42 6.73 0.10 11.56
N GLU A 43 7.72 0.28 10.68
CA GLU A 43 7.82 1.45 9.80
C GLU A 43 6.65 1.51 8.82
N PHE A 44 6.26 0.37 8.24
CA PHE A 44 5.10 0.27 7.36
C PHE A 44 3.82 0.72 8.07
N LEU A 45 3.55 0.20 9.27
CA LEU A 45 2.36 0.55 10.04
C LEU A 45 2.33 2.03 10.43
N LYS A 46 3.49 2.58 10.79
CA LYS A 46 3.62 4.01 11.12
C LYS A 46 3.28 4.87 9.91
N GLU A 47 3.81 4.53 8.74
CA GLU A 47 3.62 5.31 7.52
C GLU A 47 2.20 5.16 6.95
N ALA A 48 1.65 3.94 6.94
CA ALA A 48 0.27 3.69 6.56
C ALA A 48 -0.71 4.48 7.46
N LYS A 49 -0.44 4.53 8.76
CA LYS A 49 -1.23 5.34 9.70
C LYS A 49 -1.12 6.83 9.42
N ARG A 50 0.09 7.33 9.14
CA ARG A 50 0.32 8.74 8.77
C ARG A 50 -0.51 9.12 7.54
N LEU A 51 -0.47 8.31 6.48
CA LEU A 51 -1.22 8.52 5.24
C LEU A 51 -2.74 8.48 5.46
N ALA A 52 -3.22 7.55 6.29
CA ALA A 52 -4.63 7.48 6.66
C ALA A 52 -5.09 8.72 7.45
N GLN A 53 -4.24 9.26 8.31
CA GLN A 53 -4.53 10.49 9.07
C GLN A 53 -4.50 11.75 8.18
N GLU A 54 -3.58 11.83 7.23
CA GLU A 54 -3.48 12.96 6.30
C GLU A 54 -4.68 13.02 5.35
N LYS A 55 -5.18 11.87 4.87
CA LYS A 55 -6.41 11.82 4.07
C LYS A 55 -7.70 11.88 4.91
N GLY A 56 -7.66 11.43 6.17
CA GLY A 56 -8.79 11.47 7.11
C GLY A 56 -8.97 12.79 7.85
N GLY A 57 -8.15 13.81 7.56
CA GLY A 57 -8.25 15.15 8.14
C GLY A 57 -9.53 15.92 7.78
N ASP A 58 -10.28 15.49 6.76
CA ASP A 58 -11.60 16.02 6.37
C ASP A 58 -12.78 15.26 7.01
N SER A 59 -12.62 14.87 8.28
CA SER A 59 -13.73 14.39 9.10
C SER A 59 -13.66 15.04 10.48
N LYS A 60 -13.87 16.36 10.49
CA LYS A 60 -14.33 17.12 11.65
C LYS A 60 -15.72 17.69 11.37
#